data_AF-A0A353J6D9-F1
#
_entry.id   AF-A0A353J6D9-F1
#
_cell.length_a   1.000
_cell.length_b   1.000
_cell.length_c   1.000
_cell.angle_alpha   90.00
_cell.angle_beta   90.00
_cell.angle_gamma   90.00
#
_symmetry.space_group_name_H-M   'P 1'
#
loop_
_entity.id
_entity.type
_entity.pdbx_description
1 polymer ?
#
loop_
_entity_poly.entity_id
_entity_poly.type
_entity_poly.pdbx_seq_one_letter_code
_entity_poly.pdbx_strand_id
1 'polypeptide(L)' 'MKFLIVGNGYMGNNFLRHLKEVGEEVAMSRVDATDYAALKAEIEQAQPDVLINCAGITGK' A
#
# COMPACT_ATOMS: atom_id res chain seq x y z
N MET A 1 10.51 8.60 -5.31
CA MET A 1 9.19 8.85 -4.72
C MET A 1 8.92 7.81 -3.64
N LYS A 2 8.08 8.14 -2.68
CA LYS A 2 7.67 7.24 -1.61
C LYS A 2 6.27 6.68 -1.87
N PHE A 3 6.17 5.37 -1.94
CA PHE A 3 4.93 4.65 -2.22
C PHE A 3 4.42 3.93 -0.97
N LEU A 4 3.11 4.00 -0.74
CA LEU A 4 2.40 3.14 0.21
C LEU A 4 1.40 2.26 -0.54
N ILE A 5 1.56 0.94 -0.44
CA ILE A 5 0.66 -0.04 -1.04
C ILE A 5 -0.31 -0.56 0.02
N VAL A 6 -1.62 -0.42 -0.21
CA VAL A 6 -2.67 -1.01 0.62
C VAL A 6 -3.15 -2.31 -0.01
N GLY A 7 -3.15 -3.42 0.75
CA GLY A 7 -3.53 -4.74 0.26
C GLY A 7 -2.32 -5.58 -0.21
N ASN A 8 -2.21 -6.79 0.36
CA ASN A 8 -1.08 -7.71 0.20
C ASN A 8 -1.37 -8.89 -0.73
N GLY A 9 -2.36 -8.77 -1.62
CA GLY A 9 -2.71 -9.79 -2.61
C GLY A 9 -1.71 -9.88 -3.78
N TYR A 10 -2.11 -10.57 -4.85
CA TYR A 10 -1.27 -10.75 -6.04
C TYR A 10 -0.76 -9.43 -6.64
N MET A 11 -1.66 -8.46 -6.83
CA MET A 11 -1.28 -7.16 -7.41
C MET A 11 -0.35 -6.36 -6.49
N GLY A 12 -0.65 -6.29 -5.19
CA GLY A 12 0.18 -5.56 -4.23
C GLY A 12 1.62 -6.08 -4.16
N ASN A 13 1.81 -7.40 -4.21
CA ASN A 13 3.16 -7.99 -4.24
C ASN A 13 3.91 -7.73 -5.56
N ASN A 14 3.21 -7.74 -6.70
CA ASN A 14 3.82 -7.41 -7.98
C ASN A 14 4.28 -5.95 -8.02
N PHE A 15 3.46 -5.01 -7.53
CA PHE A 15 3.86 -3.60 -7.40
C PHE A 15 5.03 -3.43 -6.43
N LEU A 16 5.00 -4.07 -5.26
CA LEU A 16 6.10 -4.00 -4.29
C LEU A 16 7.42 -4.46 -4.92
N ARG A 17 7.41 -5.58 -5.64
CA ARG A 17 8.60 -6.11 -6.33
C ARG A 17 9.08 -5.13 -7.40
N HIS A 18 8.19 -4.71 -8.29
CA HIS A 18 8.55 -3.83 -9.40
C HIS A 18 9.09 -2.48 -8.93
N LEU A 19 8.43 -1.83 -7.95
CA LEU A 19 8.86 -0.54 -7.40
C LEU A 19 10.23 -0.65 -6.70
N LYS A 20 10.49 -1.76 -6.01
CA LYS A 20 11.84 -2.03 -5.47
C LYS A 20 12.88 -2.22 -6.56
N GLU A 21 12.55 -2.95 -7.63
CA GLU A 21 13.46 -3.18 -8.77
C GLU A 21 13.84 -1.88 -9.49
N VAL A 22 12.92 -0.93 -9.60
CA VAL A 22 13.20 0.39 -10.20
C VAL A 22 13.80 1.40 -9.20
N GLY A 23 14.07 0.98 -7.95
CA GLY A 23 14.76 1.80 -6.95
C GLY A 23 13.89 2.79 -6.18
N GLU A 24 12.57 2.64 -6.20
CA GLU A 24 11.64 3.50 -5.47
C GLU A 24 11.55 3.10 -3.99
N GLU A 25 11.30 4.09 -3.12
CA GLU A 25 11.00 3.83 -1.71
C GLU A 25 9.55 3.33 -1.61
N VAL A 26 9.35 2.08 -1.23
CA VAL A 26 8.01 1.47 -1.18
C VAL A 26 7.79 0.69 0.10
N ALA A 27 6.64 0.94 0.74
CA ALA A 27 6.15 0.22 1.89
C ALA A 27 4.79 -0.43 1.58
N MET A 28 4.51 -1.55 2.24
CA MET A 28 3.21 -2.22 2.20
C MET A 28 2.51 -2.01 3.53
N SER A 29 1.33 -1.41 3.48
CA SER A 29 0.45 -1.21 4.63
C SER A 29 0.04 -2.55 5.23
N ARG A 30 -0.03 -2.59 6.56
CA ARG A 30 -0.59 -3.71 7.33
C ARG A 30 -1.92 -3.36 7.99
N VAL A 31 -2.42 -2.15 7.75
CA VAL A 31 -3.66 -1.64 8.32
C VAL A 31 -4.85 -2.20 7.54
N ASP A 32 -5.94 -2.50 8.25
CA ASP A 32 -7.22 -2.79 7.62
C ASP A 32 -7.72 -1.53 6.90
N ALA A 33 -7.88 -1.62 5.57
CA ALA A 33 -8.31 -0.49 4.75
C ALA A 33 -9.73 0.02 5.10
N THR A 34 -10.53 -0.77 5.81
CA THR A 34 -11.86 -0.36 6.32
C THR A 34 -11.79 0.44 7.61
N ASP A 35 -10.67 0.40 8.34
CA ASP A 35 -10.42 1.25 9.51
C ASP A 35 -9.86 2.60 9.05
N TYR A 36 -10.77 3.56 8.88
CA TYR A 36 -10.41 4.92 8.47
C TYR A 36 -9.40 5.58 9.41
N ALA A 37 -9.55 5.43 10.73
CA ALA A 37 -8.71 6.12 11.69
C ALA A 37 -7.28 5.58 11.68
N ALA A 38 -7.13 4.25 11.64
CA ALA A 38 -5.83 3.61 11.53
C ALA A 38 -5.16 3.92 10.19
N LEU A 39 -5.90 3.87 9.07
CA LEU A 39 -5.33 4.14 7.74
C LEU A 39 -4.91 5.62 7.62
N LYS A 40 -5.71 6.55 8.14
CA LYS A 40 -5.34 7.97 8.20
C LYS A 40 -4.06 8.19 8.99
N ALA A 41 -3.94 7.58 10.18
CA ALA A 41 -2.75 7.70 11.01
C ALA A 41 -1.51 7.13 10.30
N GLU A 42 -1.63 6.00 9.60
CA GLU A 42 -0.53 5.42 8.83
C GLU A 42 -0.10 6.33 7.68
N ILE A 43 -1.05 6.89 6.92
CA ILE A 43 -0.75 7.83 5.82
C ILE A 43 -0.07 9.09 6.36
N GLU A 44 -0.56 9.65 7.47
CA GLU A 44 0.02 10.83 8.12
C GLU A 44 1.42 10.57 8.65
N GLN A 45 1.69 9.37 9.19
CA GLN A 45 3.02 8.98 9.67
C GLN A 45 3.98 8.67 8.52
N ALA A 46 3.51 7.93 7.51
CA ALA A 46 4.34 7.49 6.40
C ALA A 46 4.65 8.61 5.41
N GLN A 47 3.76 9.61 5.27
CA GLN A 47 3.85 10.70 4.29
C GLN A 47 4.23 10.19 2.87
N PRO A 48 3.46 9.25 2.28
CA PRO A 48 3.76 8.78 0.93
C PRO A 48 3.43 9.85 -0.12
N ASP A 49 4.23 9.91 -1.20
CA ASP A 49 3.91 10.70 -2.39
C ASP A 49 2.74 10.08 -3.17
N VAL A 50 2.65 8.75 -3.15
CA VAL A 50 1.64 7.98 -3.88
C VAL A 50 1.11 6.85 -3.02
N LEU A 51 -0.22 6.72 -2.98
CA LEU A 51 -0.92 5.59 -2.38
C LEU A 51 -1.51 4.69 -3.47
N ILE A 52 -1.19 3.40 -3.44
CA ILE A 52 -1.71 2.40 -4.36
C ILE A 52 -2.63 1.46 -3.59
N ASN A 53 -3.94 1.54 -3.85
CA ASN A 53 -4.90 0.61 -3.25
C ASN A 53 -5.08 -0.63 -4.12
N CYS A 54 -4.62 -1.76 -3.61
CA CYS A 54 -4.79 -3.11 -4.18
C CYS A 54 -5.69 -4.01 -3.31
N ALA A 55 -6.28 -3.48 -2.23
CA ALA A 55 -7.22 -4.23 -1.41
C ALA A 55 -8.57 -4.33 -2.13
N GLY A 56 -9.17 -5.52 -2.09
CA GLY A 56 -10.48 -5.77 -2.67
C GLY A 56 -10.94 -7.20 -2.42
N ILE A 57 -12.25 -7.37 -2.32
CA ILE A 57 -12.90 -8.69 -2.27
C ILE A 57 -13.24 -9.07 -3.71
N THR A 58 -12.47 -10.00 -4.28
CA THR A 58 -12.61 -10.42 -5.68
C THR A 58 -13.29 -11.79 -5.84
N GLY A 59 -13.85 -12.33 -4.75
CA GLY A 59 -14.63 -13.58 -4.68
C GLY A 59 -15.91 -13.38 -3.85
N LYS A 60 -16.67 -14.46 -3.63
CA LYS A 60 -17.83 -14.47 -2.72
C LYS A 60 -17.44 -14.97 -1.34
#